data_AF-A0A183GVP3-F1
#
_entry.id   AF-A0A183GVP3-F1
#
_cell.length_a   1.000
_cell.length_b   1.000
_cell.length_c   1.000
_cell.angle_alpha   90.00
_cell.angle_beta   90.00
_cell.angle_gamma   90.00
#
_symmetry.space_group_name_H-M   'P 1'
#
loop_
_entity.id
_entity.type
_entity.pdbx_description
1 polymer ?
#
loop_
_entity_poly.entity_id
_entity_poly.type
_entity_poly.pdbx_seq_one_letter_code
_entity_poly.pdbx_strand_id
1 'polypeptide(L)' 'MEGLVGLGGKSEPGTWKFAFKQLERVGAVLTTSECVILSLLKDAAHPKFKEVQKLIMVEAPDSSLMDV' A
#
# COMPACT_ATOMS: atom_id res chain seq x y z
N MET A 1 18.99 -20.53 16.52
CA MET A 1 19.19 -21.07 15.16
C MET A 1 18.22 -22.22 15.00
N GLU A 2 17.23 -22.24 14.13
CA GLU A 2 16.64 -21.37 13.11
C GLU A 2 15.27 -22.06 12.90
N GLY A 3 14.13 -21.37 12.95
CA GLY A 3 12.87 -22.13 12.79
C GLY A 3 11.56 -21.41 13.04
N LEU A 4 11.47 -20.12 12.73
CA LEU A 4 10.18 -19.43 12.55
C LEU A 4 10.25 -18.58 11.28
N VAL A 5 10.39 -19.25 10.14
CA VAL A 5 10.16 -18.66 8.82
C VAL A 5 8.99 -19.40 8.19
N GLY A 6 7.93 -18.67 7.86
CA GLY A 6 6.87 -19.15 6.98
C GLY A 6 5.50 -19.34 7.61
N LEU A 7 4.89 -18.29 8.16
CA LEU A 7 3.43 -18.16 8.11
C LEU A 7 3.01 -17.71 6.69
N GLY A 8 3.39 -18.50 5.70
CA GLY A 8 2.87 -18.43 4.33
C GLY A 8 1.56 -19.20 4.27
N GLY A 9 0.56 -18.75 5.03
CA GLY A 9 -0.81 -19.24 4.87
C GLY A 9 -1.31 -18.74 3.52
N LYS A 10 -1.60 -19.66 2.59
CA LYS A 10 -2.33 -19.33 1.36
C LYS A 10 -3.66 -18.69 1.79
N SER A 11 -3.74 -17.36 1.76
CA SER A 11 -4.99 -16.66 2.06
C SER A 11 -6.00 -17.02 0.99
N GLU A 12 -7.14 -17.56 1.41
CA GLU A 12 -8.26 -17.86 0.53
C GLU A 12 -8.56 -16.63 -0.37
N PRO A 13 -8.64 -16.80 -1.71
CA PRO A 13 -8.54 -15.72 -2.71
C PRO A 13 -9.62 -14.61 -2.69
N GLY A 14 -10.41 -14.48 -1.63
CA GLY A 14 -11.36 -13.38 -1.44
C GLY A 14 -11.18 -12.56 -0.15
N THR A 15 -10.41 -13.07 0.83
CA THR A 15 -10.46 -12.55 2.22
C THR A 15 -10.02 -11.10 2.38
N TRP A 16 -8.95 -10.69 1.71
CA TRP A 16 -8.46 -9.31 1.76
C TRP A 16 -9.37 -8.32 1.01
N LYS A 17 -9.98 -8.73 -0.12
CA LYS A 17 -10.99 -7.92 -0.84
C LYS A 17 -12.20 -7.63 0.06
N PHE A 18 -12.64 -8.62 0.86
CA PHE A 18 -13.71 -8.41 1.84
C PHE A 18 -13.29 -7.52 3.01
N ALA A 19 -12.07 -7.68 3.51
CA ALA A 19 -11.55 -6.84 4.59
C ALA A 19 -11.53 -5.36 4.18
N PHE A 20 -11.03 -5.05 2.97
CA PHE A 20 -11.06 -3.70 2.41
C PHE A 20 -12.48 -3.13 2.31
N LYS A 21 -13.46 -3.92 1.84
CA LYS A 21 -14.87 -3.48 1.82
C LYS A 21 -15.41 -3.13 3.23
N GLN A 22 -15.02 -3.87 4.27
CA GLN A 22 -15.45 -3.52 5.63
C GLN A 22 -14.78 -2.25 6.14
N LEU A 23 -13.50 -2.04 5.81
CA LEU A 23 -12.78 -0.79 6.13
C LEU A 23 -13.45 0.41 5.44
N GLU A 24 -13.78 0.30 4.16
CA GLU A 24 -14.51 1.34 3.44
C GLU A 24 -15.88 1.65 4.07
N ARG A 25 -16.63 0.61 4.48
CA ARG A 25 -17.94 0.76 5.13
C ARG A 25 -17.91 1.53 6.44
N VAL A 26 -16.79 1.49 7.18
CA VAL A 26 -16.60 2.27 8.41
C VAL A 26 -15.99 3.64 8.14
N GLY A 27 -15.86 4.04 6.87
CA GLY A 27 -15.33 5.33 6.45
C GLY A 27 -13.82 5.40 6.36
N ALA A 28 -13.12 4.26 6.35
CA ALA A 28 -11.67 4.26 6.13
C ALA A 28 -11.36 4.58 4.66
N VAL A 29 -10.33 5.41 4.45
CA VAL A 29 -9.83 5.72 3.11
C VAL A 29 -8.83 4.64 2.69
N LEU A 30 -9.23 3.81 1.73
CA LEU A 30 -8.34 2.86 1.08
C LEU A 30 -7.48 3.60 0.06
N THR A 31 -6.17 3.56 0.23
CA THR A 31 -5.21 4.29 -0.61
C THR A 31 -3.89 3.53 -0.70
N THR A 32 -2.98 3.99 -1.56
CA THR A 32 -1.65 3.38 -1.73
C THR A 32 -0.58 4.18 -0.99
N SER A 33 0.59 3.57 -0.79
CA SER A 33 1.77 4.22 -0.22
C SER A 33 2.11 5.54 -0.90
N GLU A 34 2.11 5.55 -2.24
CA GLU A 34 2.49 6.71 -3.05
C GLU A 34 1.48 7.84 -2.89
N CYS A 35 0.19 7.52 -2.87
CA CYS A 35 -0.87 8.50 -2.66
C CYS A 35 -0.74 9.18 -1.29
N VAL A 36 -0.47 8.42 -0.22
CA VAL A 36 -0.26 8.99 1.12
C VAL A 36 0.96 9.90 1.13
N ILE A 37 2.08 9.43 0.59
CA ILE A 37 3.34 10.18 0.55
C ILE A 37 3.17 11.51 -0.20
N LEU A 38 2.53 11.48 -1.37
CA LEU A 38 2.29 12.69 -2.18
C LEU A 38 1.26 13.62 -1.55
N SER A 39 0.20 13.07 -0.94
CA SER A 39 -0.82 13.89 -0.25
C SER A 39 -0.26 14.66 0.93
N LEU A 40 0.73 14.10 1.64
CA LEU A 40 1.42 14.78 2.74
C LEU A 40 2.28 15.96 2.27
N LEU A 41 2.85 15.89 1.08
CA LEU A 41 3.65 16.98 0.49
C LEU A 41 2.79 18.13 -0.02
N LYS A 42 1.51 17.86 -0.35
CA LYS A 42 0.52 18.76 -0.99
C LYS A 42 0.88 19.18 -2.41
N ASP A 43 2.09 19.65 -2.65
CA ASP A 43 2.56 20.09 -3.97
C ASP A 43 4.03 19.73 -4.26
N ALA A 44 4.44 19.95 -5.51
CA ALA A 44 5.81 19.71 -5.98
C ALA A 44 6.80 20.83 -5.62
N ALA A 45 6.33 21.98 -5.14
CA ALA A 45 7.15 23.08 -4.65
C ALA A 45 7.62 22.85 -3.19
N HIS A 46 7.11 21.81 -2.52
CA HIS A 46 7.54 21.44 -1.18
C HIS A 46 9.08 21.26 -1.13
N PRO A 47 9.78 21.85 -0.15
CA PRO A 47 11.25 21.86 -0.11
C PRO A 47 11.88 20.46 -0.09
N LYS A 48 11.15 19.46 0.41
CA LYS A 48 11.56 18.05 0.45
C LYS A 48 11.03 17.20 -0.70
N PHE A 49 10.33 17.78 -1.67
CA PHE A 49 9.68 17.01 -2.74
C PHE A 49 10.66 16.11 -3.49
N LYS A 50 11.84 16.62 -3.86
CA LYS A 50 12.88 15.85 -4.56
C LYS A 50 13.52 14.74 -3.74
N GLU A 51 13.55 14.89 -2.42
CA GLU A 51 14.05 13.85 -1.52
C GLU A 51 13.02 12.73 -1.41
N VAL A 52 11.77 13.08 -1.13
CA VAL A 52 10.67 12.15 -0.91
C VAL A 52 10.23 11.47 -2.21
N GLN A 53 10.30 12.15 -3.36
CA GLN A 53 10.02 11.60 -4.68
C GLN A 53 10.84 10.32 -4.92
N LYS A 54 12.09 10.26 -4.45
CA LYS A 54 12.96 9.09 -4.64
C LYS A 54 12.40 7.82 -3.99
N LEU A 55 11.57 7.93 -2.97
CA LEU A 55 10.94 6.81 -2.28
C LEU A 55 9.86 6.12 -3.14
N ILE A 56 9.27 6.85 -4.09
CA ILE A 56 8.16 6.38 -4.93
C ILE A 56 8.57 6.21 -6.41
N MET A 57 9.86 6.36 -6.72
CA MET A 57 10.39 6.12 -8.08
C MET A 57 10.56 4.64 -8.40
N VAL A 58 10.58 3.78 -7.37
CA VAL A 58 10.58 2.33 -7.53
C VAL A 58 9.14 1.87 -7.38
N GLU A 59 8.66 1.09 -8.35
CA GLU A 59 7.33 0.51 -8.29
C GLU A 59 7.21 -0.41 -7.07
N ALA A 60 6.09 -0.29 -6.35
CA ALA A 60 5.76 -1.22 -5.29
C ALA A 60 5.57 -2.63 -5.88
N PRO A 61 5.93 -3.71 -5.15
CA PRO A 61 5.68 -5.08 -5.60
C PRO A 61 4.20 -5.28 -5.95
N ASP A 62 3.93 -6.05 -7.02
CA ASP A 62 2.56 -6.38 -7.39
C ASP A 62 1.86 -7.10 -6.24
N SER A 63 0.75 -6.50 -5.80
CA SER A 63 -0.08 -7.02 -4.71
C SER A 63 -1.26 -7.85 -5.22
N SER A 64 -1.38 -8.03 -6.55
CA SER A 64 -2.52 -8.66 -7.21
C SER A 64 -3.86 -8.02 -6.81
N LEU A 65 -3.82 -6.72 -6.50
CA LEU A 65 -4.98 -5.93 -6.10
C LEU A 65 -5.93 -5.68 -7.28
N MET A 66 -5.34 -5.51 -8.47
CA MET A 66 -6.07 -5.31 -9.72
C MET A 66 -6.08 -6.61 -10.52
N ASP A 67 -7.25 -6.99 -11.03
CA ASP A 67 -7.37 -8.02 -12.06
C ASP A 67 -7.07 -7.33 -13.41
N VAL A 68 -5.94 -7.65 -14.06
CA VAL A 68 -5.55 -7.11 -15.38
C VAL A 68 -6.27 -7.82 -16.53
#